data_AF-A0A1G8ZWW0-F1
#
_entry.id   AF-A0A1G8ZWW0-F1
#
_cell.length_a   1.000
_cell.length_b   1.000
_cell.length_c   1.000
_cell.angle_alpha   90.00
_cell.angle_beta   90.00
_cell.angle_gamma   90.00
#
_symmetry.space_group_name_H-M   'P 1'
#
loop_
_entity.id
_entity.type
_entity.pdbx_description
1 polymer ?
#
loop_
_entity_poly.entity_id
_entity_poly.type
_entity_poly.pdbx_seq_one_letter_code
_entity_poly.pdbx_strand_id
1 'polypeptide(L)'
;MQSELGWVFFSTGNEHLSCPTRVVEIHLNEIDQSLVTAISVSDHKLRKAGAGIVLGLKYCLKGTGKITVGGHTLSAKSYSVFSSNQSMLMGFLVVVSNKNQCQKLERFSTQGALTLARKTILKNNQARQVPEELKLKTLQVVKMTALGLSASEIADVLHLTNRGVDYHLSVAKQKIGAINKPNLIFEARNLGWV
;
A
#
# COMPACT_ATOMS: atom_id res chain seq x y z
N MET A 1 22.12 2.68 0.53
CA MET A 1 21.78 3.99 1.13
C MET A 1 20.36 3.92 1.68
N GLN A 2 20.19 3.84 2.99
CA GLN A 2 18.89 3.99 3.64
C GLN A 2 18.39 5.41 3.37
N SER A 3 17.18 5.55 2.82
CA SER A 3 16.59 6.87 2.60
C SER A 3 16.36 7.50 3.97
N GLU A 4 16.98 8.66 4.20
CA GLU A 4 16.98 9.36 5.50
C GLU A 4 15.60 9.96 5.87
N LEU A 5 14.65 9.91 4.94
CA LEU A 5 13.26 10.29 5.12
C LEU A 5 12.36 9.06 5.04
N GLY A 6 11.44 8.95 5.99
CA GLY A 6 10.36 7.97 5.93
C GLY A 6 9.26 8.46 5.00
N TRP A 7 8.56 7.54 4.35
CA TRP A 7 7.35 7.86 3.59
C TRP A 7 6.24 6.83 3.80
N VAL A 8 5.01 7.32 3.65
CA VAL A 8 3.76 6.57 3.57
C VAL A 8 3.06 7.00 2.29
N PHE A 9 2.66 6.05 1.46
CA PHE A 9 1.87 6.30 0.26
C PHE A 9 0.51 5.62 0.40
N PHE A 10 -0.54 6.42 0.31
CA PHE A 10 -1.93 6.02 0.31
C PHE A 10 -2.40 5.91 -1.13
N SER A 11 -2.72 4.71 -1.59
CA SER A 11 -3.21 4.46 -2.95
C SER A 11 -4.71 4.67 -3.02
N THR A 12 -5.20 5.17 -4.16
CA THR A 12 -6.64 5.24 -4.48
C THR A 12 -7.12 4.09 -5.39
N GLY A 13 -6.25 3.12 -5.70
CA GLY A 13 -6.53 2.03 -6.65
C GLY A 13 -6.25 2.38 -8.13
N ASN A 14 -5.93 3.64 -8.43
CA ASN A 14 -5.66 4.13 -9.78
C ASN A 14 -4.17 4.15 -10.16
N GLU A 15 -3.29 3.73 -9.25
CA GLU A 15 -1.84 3.87 -9.38
C GLU A 15 -1.21 2.99 -10.47
N HIS A 16 -1.97 2.04 -11.02
CA HIS A 16 -1.56 1.15 -12.12
C HIS A 16 -1.86 1.71 -13.49
N LEU A 17 -2.73 2.71 -13.58
CA LEU A 17 -3.24 3.20 -14.85
C LEU A 17 -2.21 4.06 -15.59
N SER A 18 -1.21 4.60 -14.89
CA SER A 18 -0.30 5.61 -15.46
C SER A 18 0.87 5.98 -14.54
N CYS A 19 1.82 6.77 -15.06
CA CYS A 19 2.94 7.31 -14.30
C CYS A 19 2.55 8.62 -13.59
N PRO A 20 2.99 8.86 -12.35
CA PRO A 20 2.82 10.14 -11.68
C PRO A 20 3.49 11.27 -12.46
N THR A 21 2.76 12.36 -12.70
CA THR A 21 3.27 13.54 -13.42
C THR A 21 3.17 14.82 -12.64
N ARG A 22 2.27 14.88 -11.65
CA ARG A 22 2.11 16.06 -10.80
C ARG A 22 1.91 15.65 -9.34
N VAL A 23 2.47 16.44 -8.46
CA VAL A 23 2.16 16.40 -7.03
C VAL A 23 1.79 17.80 -6.55
N VAL A 24 0.82 17.88 -5.64
CA VAL A 24 0.37 19.14 -5.03
C VAL A 24 0.51 19.00 -3.53
N GLU A 25 1.23 19.91 -2.88
CA GLU A 25 1.34 19.91 -1.41
C GLU A 25 -0.02 20.21 -0.79
N ILE A 26 -0.39 19.43 0.22
CA ILE A 26 -1.67 19.52 0.93
C ILE A 26 -1.42 19.43 2.43
N HIS A 27 -2.38 19.85 3.23
CA HIS A 27 -2.34 19.54 4.66
C HIS A 27 -2.73 18.07 4.93
N LEU A 28 -2.22 17.51 6.02
CA LEU A 28 -2.50 16.13 6.44
C LEU A 28 -4.00 15.83 6.60
N ASN A 29 -4.79 16.82 7.01
CA ASN A 29 -6.23 16.72 7.18
C ASN A 29 -7.02 16.81 5.87
N GLU A 30 -6.38 17.16 4.75
CA GLU A 30 -6.99 17.16 3.41
C GLU A 30 -6.89 15.80 2.71
N ILE A 31 -6.24 14.81 3.34
CA ILE A 31 -6.25 13.44 2.84
C ILE A 31 -7.67 12.89 2.94
N ASP A 32 -8.29 12.65 1.78
CA ASP A 32 -9.59 12.00 1.72
C ASP A 32 -9.44 10.51 2.03
N GLN A 33 -9.77 10.16 3.28
CA GLN A 33 -9.67 8.82 3.83
C GLN A 33 -10.56 7.82 3.09
N SER A 34 -11.69 8.27 2.54
CA SER A 34 -12.66 7.40 1.85
C SER A 34 -12.12 6.84 0.53
N LEU A 35 -11.16 7.55 -0.08
CA LEU A 35 -10.53 7.15 -1.34
C LEU A 35 -9.37 6.18 -1.13
N VAL A 36 -8.90 5.96 0.10
CA VAL A 36 -7.70 5.15 0.35
C VAL A 36 -8.03 3.65 0.30
N THR A 37 -7.45 2.95 -0.67
CA THR A 37 -7.65 1.51 -0.88
C THR A 37 -6.48 0.66 -0.38
N ALA A 38 -5.27 1.23 -0.32
CA ALA A 38 -4.07 0.56 0.13
C ALA A 38 -3.04 1.51 0.75
N ILE A 39 -2.16 0.97 1.61
CA ILE A 39 -1.07 1.71 2.28
C ILE A 39 0.28 1.05 1.97
N SER A 40 1.18 1.80 1.35
CA SER A 40 2.58 1.43 1.15
C SER A 40 3.48 2.27 2.06
N VAL A 41 4.54 1.68 2.62
CA VAL A 41 5.44 2.37 3.54
C VAL A 41 6.90 2.05 3.26
N SER A 42 7.77 3.03 3.54
CA SER A 42 9.22 2.82 3.55
C SER A 42 9.72 1.98 4.74
N ASP A 43 9.02 2.03 5.87
CA ASP A 43 9.36 1.36 7.11
C ASP A 43 8.07 0.85 7.78
N HIS A 44 8.08 -0.40 8.25
CA HIS A 44 6.98 -1.02 8.99
C HIS A 44 6.49 -0.19 10.18
N LYS A 45 7.37 0.57 10.86
CA LYS A 45 7.00 1.45 11.98
C LYS A 45 6.04 2.57 11.55
N LEU A 46 6.11 3.00 10.29
CA LEU A 46 5.23 4.02 9.73
C LEU A 46 3.86 3.48 9.38
N ARG A 47 3.69 2.17 9.23
CA ARG A 47 2.41 1.56 8.85
C ARG A 47 1.31 1.85 9.87
N LYS A 48 1.64 1.77 11.17
CA LYS A 48 0.70 2.11 12.26
C LYS A 48 0.28 3.58 12.21
N ALA A 49 1.23 4.48 11.96
CA ALA A 49 0.94 5.90 11.83
C ALA A 49 0.09 6.20 10.58
N GLY A 50 0.42 5.57 9.44
CA GLY A 50 -0.36 5.65 8.21
C GLY A 50 -1.80 5.19 8.40
N ALA A 51 -2.01 4.03 9.05
CA ALA A 51 -3.34 3.55 9.39
C ALA A 51 -4.09 4.52 10.31
N GLY A 52 -3.41 5.13 11.29
CA GLY A 52 -4.01 6.14 12.14
C GLY A 52 -4.46 7.41 11.40
N ILE A 53 -3.74 7.81 10.35
CA ILE A 53 -4.15 8.91 9.46
C ILE A 53 -5.43 8.54 8.70
N VAL A 54 -5.47 7.34 8.09
CA VAL A 54 -6.63 6.84 7.33
C VAL A 54 -7.87 6.67 8.20
N LEU A 55 -7.69 6.29 9.47
CA LEU A 55 -8.79 6.12 10.43
C LEU A 55 -9.19 7.43 11.13
N GLY A 56 -8.60 8.59 10.75
CA GLY A 56 -8.93 9.88 11.34
C GLY A 56 -8.61 9.99 12.84
N LEU A 57 -7.63 9.23 13.33
CA LEU A 57 -7.31 9.18 14.76
C LEU A 57 -6.60 10.45 15.20
N LYS A 58 -7.27 11.27 16.01
CA LYS A 58 -6.79 12.57 16.49
C LYS A 58 -5.43 12.50 17.21
N TYR A 59 -5.10 11.39 17.87
CA TYR A 59 -3.81 11.24 18.55
C TYR A 59 -2.63 11.00 17.58
N CYS A 60 -2.91 10.60 16.33
CA CYS A 60 -1.92 10.44 15.28
C CYS A 60 -1.59 11.77 14.59
N LEU A 61 -2.47 12.77 14.66
CA LEU A 61 -2.34 14.06 13.99
C LEU A 61 -2.16 15.16 15.04
N LYS A 62 -0.94 15.68 15.21
CA LYS A 62 -0.65 16.78 16.15
C LYS A 62 -0.47 18.10 15.40
N GLY A 63 -1.58 18.70 14.97
CA GLY A 63 -1.58 19.95 14.20
C GLY A 63 -1.26 19.75 12.72
N THR A 64 -0.96 20.85 12.02
CA THR A 64 -0.67 20.86 10.58
C THR A 64 0.76 20.36 10.34
N GLY A 65 0.92 19.12 9.87
CA GLY A 65 2.24 18.61 9.48
C GLY A 65 3.02 17.86 10.56
N LYS A 66 2.36 17.27 11.58
CA LYS A 66 3.05 16.37 12.52
C LYS A 66 2.28 15.08 12.74
N ILE A 67 3.01 13.96 12.77
CA ILE A 67 2.47 12.63 12.98
C ILE A 67 3.12 11.93 14.17
N THR A 68 2.37 11.07 14.86
CA THR A 68 2.92 10.25 15.97
C THR A 68 3.37 8.88 15.46
N VAL A 69 4.66 8.57 15.58
CA VAL A 69 5.26 7.27 15.23
C VAL A 69 5.95 6.70 16.47
N GLY A 70 5.52 5.54 16.96
CA GLY A 70 6.15 4.89 18.12
C GLY A 70 6.18 5.75 19.40
N GLY A 71 5.15 6.58 19.62
CA GLY A 71 5.09 7.51 20.76
C GLY A 71 5.88 8.80 20.56
N HIS A 72 6.52 9.00 19.40
CA HIS A 72 7.27 10.21 19.07
C HIS A 72 6.55 11.04 18.02
N THR A 73 6.48 12.35 18.25
CA THR A 73 5.95 13.30 17.27
C THR A 73 7.04 13.62 16.24
N LEU A 74 6.74 13.38 14.96
CA LEU A 74 7.63 13.64 13.82
C LEU A 74 6.98 14.66 12.88
N SER A 75 7.78 15.53 12.28
CA SER A 75 7.30 16.44 11.23
C SER A 75 7.04 15.68 9.94
N ALA A 76 5.97 16.05 9.23
CA ALA A 76 5.58 15.45 7.97
C ALA A 76 5.06 16.50 6.96
N LYS A 77 5.30 16.25 5.68
CA LYS A 77 4.69 16.96 4.55
C LYS A 77 3.83 15.99 3.75
N SER A 78 2.70 16.47 3.26
CA SER A 78 1.73 15.67 2.51
C SER A 78 1.52 16.21 1.12
N TYR A 79 1.29 15.30 0.17
CA TYR A 79 1.13 15.63 -1.23
C TYR A 79 0.02 14.78 -1.87
N SER A 80 -0.86 15.39 -2.64
CA SER A 80 -1.75 14.70 -3.57
C SER A 80 -0.99 14.35 -4.85
N VAL A 81 -1.08 13.11 -5.31
CA VAL A 81 -0.34 12.58 -6.46
C VAL A 81 -1.30 12.35 -7.64
N PHE A 82 -0.97 12.90 -8.81
CA PHE A 82 -1.83 12.87 -10.01
C PHE A 82 -1.12 12.26 -11.23
N SER A 83 -1.94 11.68 -12.09
CA SER A 83 -1.58 11.16 -13.42
C SER A 83 -1.67 12.23 -14.53
N SER A 84 -0.89 12.04 -15.61
CA SER A 84 -0.90 12.92 -16.80
C SER A 84 -2.14 12.78 -17.67
N ASN A 85 -2.70 11.58 -17.82
CA ASN A 85 -3.67 11.37 -18.90
C ASN A 85 -5.06 11.91 -18.57
N GLN A 86 -5.39 12.15 -17.29
CA GLN A 86 -6.76 12.50 -16.89
C GLN A 86 -6.85 13.41 -15.65
N SER A 87 -5.75 13.98 -15.14
CA SER A 87 -5.71 14.61 -13.80
C SER A 87 -6.27 13.69 -12.69
N MET A 88 -6.19 12.39 -12.89
CA MET A 88 -6.75 11.39 -11.98
C MET A 88 -5.89 11.32 -10.71
N LEU A 89 -6.56 11.38 -9.55
CA LEU A 89 -5.90 11.21 -8.26
C LEU A 89 -5.46 9.75 -8.11
N MET A 90 -4.14 9.54 -8.00
CA MET A 90 -3.51 8.23 -7.82
C MET A 90 -3.30 7.88 -6.35
N GLY A 91 -3.25 8.89 -5.48
CA GLY A 91 -2.93 8.68 -4.08
C GLY A 91 -2.45 9.93 -3.36
N PHE A 92 -2.08 9.71 -2.11
CA PHE A 92 -1.49 10.72 -1.23
C PHE A 92 -0.13 10.23 -0.74
N LEU A 93 0.89 11.07 -0.83
CA LEU A 93 2.23 10.81 -0.35
C LEU A 93 2.48 11.64 0.91
N VAL A 94 2.84 10.98 2.00
CA VAL A 94 3.26 11.62 3.25
C VAL A 94 4.73 11.31 3.48
N VAL A 95 5.56 12.35 3.57
CA VAL A 95 7.00 12.27 3.82
C VAL A 95 7.27 12.73 5.23
N VAL A 96 8.08 11.98 5.97
CA VAL A 96 8.29 12.11 7.41
C VAL A 96 9.79 12.24 7.69
N SER A 97 10.16 13.23 8.50
CA SER A 97 11.53 13.43 8.97
C SER A 97 11.78 12.63 10.24
N ASN A 98 12.92 11.95 10.33
CA ASN A 98 13.40 11.41 11.60
C ASN A 98 13.88 12.55 12.52
N LYS A 99 13.87 12.34 13.85
CA LYS A 99 14.08 13.33 14.92
C LYS A 99 15.27 14.28 14.75
N ASN A 100 16.29 13.92 13.97
CA ASN A 100 17.52 14.70 13.83
C ASN A 100 17.60 15.54 12.53
N GLN A 101 16.55 15.56 11.69
CA GLN A 101 16.68 16.11 10.32
C GLN A 101 15.50 17.02 9.86
N CYS A 102 14.84 17.73 10.77
CA CYS A 102 13.73 18.65 10.44
C CYS A 102 14.06 19.63 9.28
N GLN A 103 15.30 20.13 9.21
CA GLN A 103 15.75 21.04 8.15
C GLN A 103 15.71 20.41 6.74
N LYS A 104 15.85 19.08 6.62
CA LYS A 104 15.75 18.40 5.31
C LYS A 104 14.32 18.28 4.82
N LEU A 105 13.36 18.15 5.72
CA LEU A 105 11.94 18.10 5.35
C LEU A 105 11.45 19.47 4.88
N GLU A 106 11.89 20.55 5.53
CA GLU A 106 11.58 21.93 5.08
C GLU A 106 12.05 22.17 3.65
N ARG A 107 13.27 21.72 3.33
CA ARG A 107 13.87 21.79 1.98
C ARG A 107 13.34 20.74 1.00
N PHE A 108 12.49 19.81 1.44
CA PHE A 108 11.93 18.79 0.57
C PHE A 108 10.93 19.44 -0.39
N SER A 109 11.27 19.44 -1.68
CA SER A 109 10.53 20.09 -2.75
C SER A 109 9.47 19.19 -3.36
N THR A 110 8.50 19.80 -4.04
CA THR A 110 7.50 19.09 -4.86
C THR A 110 8.15 18.19 -5.92
N GLN A 111 9.27 18.59 -6.51
CA GLN A 111 10.03 17.75 -7.44
C GLN A 111 10.62 16.51 -6.75
N GLY A 112 11.07 16.65 -5.50
CA GLY A 112 11.51 15.54 -4.67
C GLY A 112 10.37 14.57 -4.37
N ALA A 113 9.19 15.11 -4.02
CA ALA A 113 7.97 14.33 -3.78
C ALA A 113 7.52 13.56 -5.05
N LEU A 114 7.54 14.20 -6.22
CA LEU A 114 7.20 13.56 -7.49
C LEU A 114 8.17 12.43 -7.84
N THR A 115 9.47 12.66 -7.65
CA THR A 115 10.50 11.65 -7.90
C THR A 115 10.32 10.44 -6.97
N LEU A 116 10.00 10.70 -5.70
CA LEU A 116 9.72 9.65 -4.73
C LEU A 116 8.45 8.88 -5.07
N ALA A 117 7.36 9.58 -5.41
CA ALA A 117 6.10 8.97 -5.84
C ALA A 117 6.31 8.05 -7.05
N ARG A 118 7.03 8.52 -8.08
CA ARG A 118 7.40 7.70 -9.25
C ARG A 118 8.15 6.45 -8.83
N LYS A 119 9.20 6.58 -8.02
CA LYS A 119 10.02 5.44 -7.58
C LYS A 119 9.20 4.43 -6.77
N THR A 120 8.32 4.90 -5.89
CA THR A 120 7.48 4.05 -5.05
C THR A 120 6.42 3.33 -5.87
N ILE A 121 5.67 4.05 -6.71
CA ILE A 121 4.59 3.49 -7.53
C ILE A 121 5.16 2.56 -8.60
N LEU A 122 6.26 2.93 -9.28
CA LEU A 122 6.91 2.09 -10.28
C LEU A 122 7.53 0.83 -9.66
N LYS A 123 8.14 0.90 -8.47
CA LYS A 123 8.63 -0.30 -7.77
C LYS A 123 7.49 -1.23 -7.35
N ASN A 124 6.39 -0.67 -6.87
CA ASN A 124 5.20 -1.47 -6.56
C ASN A 124 4.60 -2.11 -7.82
N ASN A 125 4.66 -1.44 -8.97
CA ASN A 125 4.24 -2.00 -10.26
C ASN A 125 5.19 -3.11 -10.76
N GLN A 126 6.51 -2.98 -10.55
CA GLN A 126 7.48 -4.01 -10.91
C GLN A 126 7.40 -5.23 -9.98
N ALA A 127 7.14 -5.03 -8.68
CA ALA A 127 6.86 -6.12 -7.74
C ALA A 127 5.50 -6.82 -8.01
N ARG A 128 4.66 -6.24 -8.88
CA ARG A 128 3.39 -6.78 -9.36
C ARG A 128 3.50 -7.50 -10.71
N GLN A 129 4.71 -7.73 -11.24
CA GLN A 129 4.86 -8.83 -12.19
C GLN A 129 4.40 -10.08 -11.44
N VAL A 130 3.19 -10.55 -11.80
CA VAL A 130 2.64 -11.84 -11.37
C VAL A 130 3.79 -12.82 -11.45
N PRO A 131 4.23 -13.44 -10.33
CA PRO A 131 5.31 -14.39 -10.39
C PRO A 131 4.94 -15.38 -11.47
N GLU A 132 5.79 -15.48 -12.50
CA GLU A 132 5.57 -16.13 -13.81
C GLU A 132 5.25 -17.64 -13.70
N GLU A 133 4.96 -18.12 -12.49
CA GLU A 133 4.81 -19.52 -12.14
C GLU A 133 3.64 -19.80 -11.17
N LEU A 134 2.81 -18.81 -10.76
CA LEU A 134 1.59 -19.18 -10.02
C LEU A 134 0.49 -19.51 -11.04
N LYS A 135 0.22 -20.81 -11.21
CA LYS A 135 -0.82 -21.33 -12.11
C LYS A 135 -2.15 -20.59 -11.87
N LEU A 136 -2.83 -20.19 -12.95
CA LEU A 136 -4.10 -19.43 -12.93
C LEU A 136 -5.14 -19.98 -11.95
N LYS A 137 -5.28 -21.31 -11.84
CA LYS A 137 -6.19 -21.96 -10.89
C LYS A 137 -5.89 -21.62 -9.43
N THR A 138 -4.62 -21.51 -9.07
CA THR A 138 -4.21 -21.12 -7.71
C THR A 138 -4.62 -19.69 -7.40
N LEU A 139 -4.47 -18.77 -8.37
CA LEU A 139 -4.95 -17.39 -8.24
C LEU A 139 -6.47 -17.33 -8.06
N GLN A 140 -7.21 -18.13 -8.84
CA GLN A 140 -8.67 -18.21 -8.73
C GLN A 140 -9.11 -18.72 -7.36
N VAL A 141 -8.47 -19.79 -6.85
CA VAL A 141 -8.71 -20.30 -5.49
C VAL A 141 -8.46 -19.23 -4.42
N VAL A 142 -7.34 -18.49 -4.52
CA VAL A 142 -7.01 -17.41 -3.55
C VAL A 142 -8.01 -16.25 -3.64
N LYS A 143 -8.43 -15.85 -4.85
CA LYS A 143 -9.45 -14.81 -5.07
C LYS A 143 -10.80 -15.18 -4.44
N MET A 144 -11.31 -16.38 -4.75
CA MET A 144 -12.58 -16.85 -4.18
C MET A 144 -12.50 -16.99 -2.67
N THR A 145 -11.34 -17.40 -2.15
CA THR A 145 -11.10 -17.42 -0.71
C THR A 145 -11.15 -16.02 -0.09
N ALA A 146 -10.57 -15.01 -0.74
CA ALA A 146 -10.62 -13.62 -0.28
C ALA A 146 -12.06 -13.06 -0.28
N LEU A 147 -12.90 -13.55 -1.19
CA LEU A 147 -14.33 -13.23 -1.26
C LEU A 147 -15.18 -13.94 -0.19
N GLY A 148 -14.57 -14.81 0.62
CA GLY A 148 -15.23 -15.48 1.75
C GLY A 148 -15.81 -16.86 1.42
N LEU A 149 -15.57 -17.40 0.23
CA LEU A 149 -16.07 -18.72 -0.13
C LEU A 149 -15.37 -19.83 0.68
N SER A 150 -16.14 -20.84 1.04
CA SER A 150 -15.70 -22.09 1.66
C SER A 150 -14.97 -22.99 0.65
N ALA A 151 -14.22 -23.98 1.15
CA ALA A 151 -13.50 -24.91 0.28
C ALA A 151 -14.44 -25.73 -0.62
N SER A 152 -15.63 -26.09 -0.13
CA SER A 152 -16.67 -26.78 -0.90
C SER A 152 -17.21 -25.91 -2.02
N GLU A 153 -17.56 -24.65 -1.74
CA GLU A 153 -18.08 -23.73 -2.77
C GLU A 153 -17.01 -23.48 -3.86
N ILE A 154 -15.75 -23.34 -3.47
CA ILE A 154 -14.64 -23.18 -4.42
C ILE A 154 -14.44 -24.46 -5.24
N ALA A 155 -14.52 -25.62 -4.60
CA ALA A 155 -14.38 -26.92 -5.26
C ALA A 155 -15.46 -27.12 -6.33
N ASP A 156 -16.71 -26.78 -5.99
CA ASP A 156 -17.85 -26.86 -6.91
C ASP A 156 -17.67 -25.91 -8.10
N VAL A 157 -17.31 -24.64 -7.86
CA VAL A 157 -17.15 -23.63 -8.92
C VAL A 157 -15.96 -23.92 -9.84
N LEU A 158 -14.85 -24.41 -9.31
CA LEU A 158 -13.63 -24.65 -10.09
C LEU A 158 -13.48 -26.10 -10.58
N HIS A 159 -14.50 -26.94 -10.35
CA HIS A 159 -14.48 -28.38 -10.62
C HIS A 159 -13.23 -29.06 -10.05
N LEU A 160 -12.95 -28.77 -8.77
CA LEU A 160 -11.87 -29.35 -7.98
C LEU A 160 -12.46 -30.23 -6.87
N THR A 161 -11.62 -31.00 -6.20
CA THR A 161 -11.97 -31.59 -4.91
C THR A 161 -11.59 -30.61 -3.79
N ASN A 162 -12.21 -30.73 -2.61
CA ASN A 162 -11.79 -29.96 -1.42
C ASN A 162 -10.29 -30.08 -1.16
N ARG A 163 -9.73 -31.28 -1.32
CA ARG A 163 -8.29 -31.53 -1.22
C ARG A 163 -7.48 -30.79 -2.29
N GLY A 164 -8.00 -30.66 -3.50
CA GLY A 164 -7.42 -29.86 -4.56
C GLY A 164 -7.39 -28.36 -4.24
N VAL A 165 -8.46 -27.85 -3.60
CA VAL A 165 -8.50 -26.46 -3.10
C VAL A 165 -7.46 -26.24 -2.02
N ASP A 166 -7.38 -27.15 -1.03
CA ASP A 166 -6.39 -27.09 0.05
C ASP A 166 -4.94 -27.16 -0.47
N TYR A 167 -4.71 -27.96 -1.51
CA TYR A 167 -3.43 -28.02 -2.21
C TYR A 167 -3.06 -26.66 -2.80
N HIS A 168 -3.97 -26.02 -3.55
CA HIS A 168 -3.71 -24.70 -4.13
C HIS A 168 -3.45 -23.64 -3.06
N LEU A 169 -4.20 -23.63 -1.96
CA LEU A 169 -3.95 -22.73 -0.84
C LEU A 169 -2.59 -22.97 -0.19
N SER A 170 -2.17 -24.23 -0.06
CA SER A 170 -0.86 -24.59 0.49
C SER A 170 0.29 -24.15 -0.42
N VAL A 171 0.16 -24.36 -1.73
CA VAL A 171 1.13 -23.87 -2.74
C VAL A 171 1.23 -22.35 -2.68
N ALA A 172 0.08 -21.65 -2.62
CA ALA A 172 0.06 -20.19 -2.53
C ALA A 172 0.76 -19.70 -1.26
N LYS A 173 0.46 -20.32 -0.11
CA LYS A 173 1.10 -20.02 1.18
C LYS A 173 2.62 -20.17 1.11
N GLN A 174 3.10 -21.30 0.59
CA GLN A 174 4.54 -21.56 0.47
C GLN A 174 5.21 -20.52 -0.43
N LYS A 175 4.57 -20.17 -1.54
CA LYS A 175 5.16 -19.26 -2.53
C LYS A 175 5.32 -17.83 -2.02
N ILE A 176 4.37 -17.36 -1.20
CA ILE A 176 4.40 -15.98 -0.68
C ILE A 176 4.78 -15.89 0.81
N GLY A 177 5.23 -17.00 1.42
CA GLY A 177 5.68 -17.05 2.81
C GLY A 177 4.56 -16.87 3.85
N ALA A 178 3.31 -17.14 3.49
CA ALA A 178 2.17 -16.96 4.39
C ALA A 178 2.00 -18.14 5.36
N ILE A 179 2.00 -17.86 6.65
CA ILE A 179 1.89 -18.89 7.71
C ILE A 179 0.47 -19.46 7.90
N ASN A 180 -0.58 -18.70 7.58
CA ASN A 180 -1.99 -19.12 7.71
C ASN A 180 -2.88 -18.49 6.62
N LYS A 181 -4.15 -18.91 6.55
CA LYS A 181 -5.12 -18.50 5.52
C LYS A 181 -5.42 -16.98 5.56
N PRO A 182 -5.67 -16.35 6.72
CA PRO A 182 -5.80 -14.89 6.78
C PRO A 182 -4.54 -14.14 6.31
N ASN A 183 -3.35 -14.61 6.72
CA ASN A 183 -2.09 -14.01 6.28
C ASN A 183 -1.88 -14.18 4.76
N LEU A 184 -2.28 -15.32 4.19
CA LEU A 184 -2.27 -15.54 2.75
C LEU A 184 -3.11 -14.49 2.02
N ILE A 185 -4.31 -14.18 2.51
CA ILE A 185 -5.18 -13.17 1.89
C ILE A 185 -4.61 -11.77 2.05
N PHE A 186 -4.04 -11.45 3.21
CA PHE A 186 -3.36 -10.17 3.44
C PHE A 186 -2.18 -9.96 2.48
N GLU A 187 -1.30 -10.94 2.35
CA GLU A 187 -0.15 -10.85 1.44
C GLU A 187 -0.57 -10.90 -0.03
N ALA A 188 -1.58 -11.70 -0.38
CA ALA A 188 -2.17 -11.71 -1.72
C ALA A 188 -2.69 -10.32 -2.11
N ARG A 189 -3.32 -9.58 -1.19
CA ARG A 189 -3.76 -8.19 -1.42
C ARG A 189 -2.58 -7.24 -1.63
N ASN A 190 -1.53 -7.35 -0.82
CA ASN A 190 -0.32 -6.53 -0.98
C ASN A 190 0.35 -6.74 -2.34
N LEU A 191 0.29 -7.98 -2.84
CA LEU A 191 0.80 -8.38 -4.16
C LEU A 191 -0.18 -8.09 -5.31
N GLY A 192 -1.39 -7.61 -5.04
CA GLY A 192 -2.41 -7.34 -6.06
C GLY A 192 -3.02 -8.58 -6.70
N TRP A 193 -2.97 -9.73 -6.02
CA TRP A 193 -3.62 -10.96 -6.48
C TRP A 193 -5.12 -10.94 -6.21
N VAL A 194 -5.55 -10.21 -5.18
CA VAL A 194 -6.93 -10.03 -4.73
C VAL A 194 -7.20 -8.57 -4.38
#